data_AF-A0A1Q5WSY3-F1
#
_entry.id   AF-A0A1Q5WSY3-F1
#
_cell.length_a   1.000
_cell.length_b   1.000
_cell.length_c   1.000
_cell.angle_alpha   90.00
_cell.angle_beta   90.00
_cell.angle_gamma   90.00
#
_symmetry.space_group_name_H-M   'P 1'
#
loop_
_entity.id
_entity.type
_entity.pdbx_description
1 polymer ?
#
loop_
_entity_poly.entity_id
_entity_poly.type
_entity_poly.pdbx_seq_one_letter_code
_entity_poly.pdbx_strand_id
1 'polypeptide(L)' 'MSIIQFPKDFLWGAATAAYQVEGAWNEGGRGLSIWDTYAHTPGNIRNGDNGDIAYLSLKT' A
#
# COMPACT_ATOMS: atom_id res chain seq x y z
N MET A 1 -38.92 17.23 0.18
CA MET A 1 -37.56 16.70 0.37
C MET A 1 -36.96 16.45 -1.01
N SER A 2 -35.88 17.13 -1.38
CA SER A 2 -35.19 16.90 -2.67
C SER A 2 -34.21 15.75 -2.53
N ILE A 3 -34.21 14.83 -3.49
CA ILE A 3 -33.28 13.71 -3.52
C ILE A 3 -32.01 14.17 -4.24
N ILE A 4 -30.86 14.11 -3.56
CA ILE A 4 -29.55 14.30 -4.20
C ILE A 4 -29.12 12.93 -4.75
N GLN A 5 -28.83 12.88 -6.05
CA GLN A 5 -28.41 11.67 -6.77
C GLN A 5 -27.16 12.00 -7.59
N PHE A 6 -26.20 11.08 -7.61
CA PHE A 6 -25.01 11.18 -8.45
C PHE A 6 -25.36 10.90 -9.93
N PRO A 7 -24.57 11.40 -10.90
CA PRO A 7 -24.72 11.04 -12.32
C PRO A 7 -24.73 9.52 -12.53
N LYS A 8 -25.43 9.05 -13.58
CA LYS A 8 -25.57 7.61 -13.88
C LYS A 8 -24.24 6.91 -14.13
N ASP A 9 -23.24 7.67 -14.56
CA ASP A 9 -21.89 7.25 -14.92
C ASP A 9 -20.86 7.51 -13.81
N PHE A 10 -21.31 7.90 -12.61
CA PHE A 10 -20.42 8.08 -11.47
C PHE A 10 -19.80 6.74 -11.05
N LEU A 11 -18.47 6.67 -11.06
CA LEU A 11 -17.74 5.48 -10.65
C LEU A 11 -17.43 5.52 -9.15
N TRP A 12 -17.95 4.54 -8.44
CA TRP A 12 -17.53 4.24 -7.07
C TRP A 12 -16.41 3.22 -7.10
N GLY A 13 -15.36 3.45 -6.31
CA GLY A 13 -14.24 2.55 -6.24
C GLY A 13 -13.44 2.71 -4.95
N ALA A 14 -12.45 1.85 -4.80
CA ALA A 14 -11.43 1.91 -3.76
C ALA A 14 -10.05 1.88 -4.42
N ALA A 15 -9.03 2.38 -3.71
CA ALA A 15 -7.65 2.41 -4.17
C ALA A 15 -6.71 1.93 -3.08
N THR A 16 -5.58 1.36 -3.49
CA THR A 16 -4.47 0.94 -2.62
C THR A 16 -3.14 1.40 -3.24
N ALA A 17 -2.05 1.29 -2.47
CA ALA A 17 -0.69 1.53 -2.97
C ALA A 17 0.20 0.32 -2.66
N ALA A 18 1.05 -0.05 -3.63
CA ALA A 18 1.84 -1.28 -3.61
C ALA A 18 2.55 -1.55 -2.28
N TYR A 19 3.41 -0.63 -1.82
CA TYR A 19 4.19 -0.79 -0.59
C TYR A 19 3.32 -0.95 0.68
N GLN A 20 2.08 -0.46 0.66
CA GLN A 20 1.17 -0.54 1.81
C GLN A 20 0.44 -1.89 1.90
N VAL A 21 0.33 -2.64 0.80
CA VAL A 21 -0.51 -3.85 0.76
C VAL A 21 0.19 -5.10 0.24
N GLU A 22 1.22 -5.01 -0.60
CA GLU A 22 1.80 -6.18 -1.28
C GLU A 22 2.67 -7.06 -0.37
N GLY A 23 3.61 -6.45 0.36
CA GLY A 23 4.67 -7.19 1.06
C GLY A 23 5.73 -7.71 0.08
N ALA A 24 6.33 -8.86 0.40
CA ALA A 24 7.26 -9.58 -0.49
C ALA A 24 8.43 -8.69 -0.97
N TRP A 25 8.93 -7.83 -0.09
CA TRP A 25 9.80 -6.71 -0.45
C TRP A 25 11.11 -7.13 -1.15
N ASN A 26 11.58 -8.36 -0.91
CA ASN A 26 12.80 -8.92 -1.49
C ASN A 26 12.57 -10.22 -2.30
N GLU A 27 11.33 -10.48 -2.73
CA GLU A 27 10.98 -11.67 -3.52
C GLU A 27 10.89 -11.37 -5.03
N GLY A 28 10.83 -12.41 -5.86
CA GLY A 28 10.46 -12.31 -7.28
C GLY A 28 11.37 -11.45 -8.16
N GLY A 29 12.56 -11.08 -7.68
CA GLY A 29 13.47 -10.18 -8.39
C GLY A 29 13.06 -8.69 -8.31
N ARG A 30 12.18 -8.32 -7.38
CA ARG A 30 11.81 -6.93 -7.11
C ARG A 30 13.03 -6.09 -6.73
N GLY A 31 13.15 -4.90 -7.34
CA GLY A 31 14.17 -3.91 -6.98
C GLY A 31 13.79 -3.09 -5.74
N LEU A 32 14.79 -2.58 -5.03
CA LEU A 32 14.61 -1.70 -3.88
C LEU A 32 13.91 -0.39 -4.29
N SER A 33 12.90 0.01 -3.52
CA SER A 33 12.31 1.35 -3.57
C SER A 33 12.88 2.24 -2.47
N ILE A 34 12.66 3.55 -2.58
CA ILE A 34 13.04 4.51 -1.54
C ILE A 34 12.37 4.22 -0.19
N TRP A 35 11.16 3.66 -0.20
CA TRP A 35 10.40 3.34 1.00
C TRP A 35 11.01 2.17 1.76
N ASP A 36 11.60 1.20 1.06
CA ASP A 36 12.35 0.11 1.68
C ASP A 36 13.50 0.68 2.52
N THR A 37 14.30 1.59 1.97
CA THR A 37 15.40 2.23 2.72
C THR A 37 14.90 3.11 3.87
N TYR A 38 13.87 3.92 3.61
CA TYR A 38 13.34 4.85 4.60
C TYR A 38 12.76 4.12 5.82
N ALA A 39 11.95 3.08 5.60
CA ALA A 39 11.29 2.33 6.66
C ALA A 39 12.27 1.46 7.48
N HIS A 40 13.34 0.96 6.87
CA HIS A 40 14.40 0.22 7.56
C HIS A 40 15.37 1.10 8.36
N THR A 41 15.26 2.42 8.27
CA THR A 41 16.11 3.34 9.03
C THR A 41 15.50 3.57 10.43
N PRO A 42 16.21 3.26 11.53
CA PRO A 42 15.69 3.44 12.88
C PRO A 42 15.23 4.87 13.16
N GLY A 43 14.03 5.01 13.72
CA GLY A 43 13.44 6.31 14.09
C GLY A 43 12.64 7.02 12.98
N ASN A 44 12.70 6.55 11.72
CA ASN A 44 11.94 7.15 10.62
C ASN A 44 10.44 6.79 10.64
N ILE A 45 10.10 5.64 11.21
CA ILE A 45 8.73 5.16 11.38
C ILE A 45 8.40 5.15 12.87
N ARG A 46 7.26 5.75 13.25
CA ARG A 46 6.85 5.97 14.65
C ARG A 46 6.94 4.71 15.52
N ASN A 47 6.60 3.55 14.96
CA ASN A 47 6.60 2.27 15.65
C ASN A 47 7.73 1.31 15.18
N GLY A 48 8.57 1.75 14.24
CA GLY A 48 9.56 0.87 13.59
C GLY A 48 8.97 -0.14 12.61
N ASP A 49 7.70 -0.01 12.22
CA ASP A 49 7.06 -0.88 11.23
C ASP A 49 7.68 -0.69 9.83
N ASN A 50 7.64 -1.74 8.99
CA ASN A 50 8.06 -1.69 7.59
C ASN A 50 7.04 -2.38 6.66
N GLY A 51 7.27 -2.30 5.36
CA GLY A 51 6.42 -2.91 4.33
C GLY A 51 6.81 -4.33 3.93
N ASP A 52 7.66 -5.03 4.71
CA ASP A 52 8.21 -6.33 4.32
C ASP A 52 7.12 -7.39 4.19
N ILE A 53 6.21 -7.39 5.17
CA ILE A 53 5.00 -8.19 5.21
C ILE A 53 3.82 -7.23 5.34
N ALA A 54 2.96 -7.22 4.34
CA ALA A 54 1.73 -6.43 4.33
C ALA A 54 0.50 -7.33 4.10
N TYR A 55 -0.67 -6.71 3.92
CA TYR A 55 -1.96 -7.40 3.92
C TYR A 55 -2.12 -8.51 2.90
N LEU A 56 -1.64 -8.32 1.68
CA LEU A 56 -1.79 -9.28 0.59
C LEU A 56 -0.74 -10.40 0.66
N SER A 57 0.39 -10.15 1.35
CA SER A 57 1.62 -10.97 1.40
C SER A 57 1.62 -11.97 0.26
N LEU A 58 2.00 -11.50 -0.94
CA LEU A 58 2.10 -12.31 -2.14
C LEU A 58 3.14 -13.42 -1.89
N LYS A 59 2.75 -14.49 -1.21
CA LYS A 59 3.58 -15.67 -1.03
C LYS A 59 3.73 -16.32 -2.38
N THR A 60 4.92 -16.20 -2.96
CA THR A 60 5.38 -17.14 -3.98
C THR A 60 5.81 -18.45 -3.35
#